data_AF-A0A8I0H4T7-F1
#
_entry.id   AF-A0A8I0H4T7-F1
#
_cell.length_a   1.000
_cell.length_b   1.000
_cell.length_c   1.000
_cell.angle_alpha   90.00
_cell.angle_beta   90.00
_cell.angle_gamma   90.00
#
_symmetry.space_group_name_H-M   'P 1'
#
loop_
_entity.id
_entity.type
_entity.pdbx_description
1 polymer ?
#
loop_
_entity_poly.entity_id
_entity_poly.type
_entity_poly.pdbx_seq_one_letter_code
_entity_poly.pdbx_strand_id
1 'polypeptide(L)'
;AYILAPEGLKVGMKVMSGASAEVRPGNCLPLSEIPVGTMVHNVELHAGKGGQLVRAAGNGAQLMAKEGKYATLRLPSGEMR
;
A
#
# COMPACT_ATOMS: atom_id res chain seq x y z
N ALA A 1 -18.29 1.31 -7.08
CA ALA A 1 -17.26 0.82 -6.14
C ALA A 1 -16.67 2.01 -5.41
N TYR A 2 -16.31 1.87 -4.13
CA TYR A 2 -15.68 2.93 -3.33
C TYR A 2 -14.26 2.49 -2.93
N ILE A 3 -13.36 3.45 -2.75
CA ILE A 3 -11.99 3.24 -2.27
C ILE A 3 -11.69 4.20 -1.12
N LEU A 4 -10.69 3.88 -0.31
CA LEU A 4 -10.10 4.86 0.61
C LEU A 4 -9.48 5.98 -0.23
N ALA A 5 -9.77 7.23 0.12
CA ALA A 5 -9.20 8.38 -0.56
C ALA A 5 -7.80 8.66 0.04
N PRO A 6 -6.71 8.42 -0.70
CA PRO A 6 -5.39 8.76 -0.23
C PRO A 6 -5.17 10.26 -0.33
N GLU A 7 -4.19 10.73 0.43
CA GLU A 7 -3.73 12.11 0.36
C GLU A 7 -3.26 12.46 -1.06
N GLY A 8 -3.64 13.64 -1.53
CA GLY A 8 -3.24 14.16 -2.84
C GLY A 8 -4.07 13.66 -4.04
N LEU A 9 -5.05 12.76 -3.85
CA LEU A 9 -5.94 12.34 -4.94
C LEU A 9 -6.88 13.49 -5.34
N LYS A 10 -6.92 13.81 -6.65
CA LYS A 10 -7.73 14.88 -7.24
C LYS A 10 -8.70 14.33 -8.30
N VAL A 11 -9.77 15.08 -8.54
CA VAL A 11 -10.72 14.79 -9.62
C VAL A 11 -9.98 14.77 -10.96
N GLY A 12 -10.28 13.77 -11.79
CA GLY A 12 -9.63 13.57 -13.10
C GLY A 12 -8.37 12.72 -13.05
N MET A 13 -7.83 12.38 -11.87
CA MET A 13 -6.73 11.43 -11.77
C MET A 13 -7.20 10.01 -12.12
N LYS A 14 -6.45 9.34 -12.99
CA LYS A 14 -6.69 7.93 -13.30
C LYS A 14 -6.18 7.07 -12.14
N VAL A 15 -7.01 6.17 -11.63
CA VAL A 15 -6.60 5.17 -10.64
C VAL A 15 -6.51 3.81 -11.32
N MET A 16 -5.45 3.06 -11.02
CA MET A 16 -5.20 1.74 -11.58
C MET A 16 -4.91 0.73 -10.48
N SER A 17 -5.33 -0.51 -10.71
CA SER A 17 -5.01 -1.66 -9.86
C SER A 17 -4.36 -2.76 -10.70
N GLY A 18 -3.38 -3.45 -10.10
CA GLY A 18 -2.68 -4.58 -10.72
C GLY A 18 -1.17 -4.39 -10.81
N ALA A 19 -0.46 -5.44 -11.20
CA ALA A 19 1.01 -5.45 -11.26
C ALA A 19 1.59 -4.48 -12.30
N SER A 20 0.84 -4.13 -13.34
CA SER A 20 1.24 -3.15 -14.37
C SER A 20 0.89 -1.71 -14.03
N ALA A 21 0.31 -1.45 -12.86
CA ALA A 21 0.02 -0.08 -12.46
C ALA A 21 1.31 0.68 -12.13
N GLU A 22 1.23 1.99 -12.22
CA GLU A 22 2.32 2.87 -11.83
C GLU A 22 2.34 3.03 -10.30
N VAL A 23 3.53 3.11 -9.71
CA VAL A 23 3.70 3.39 -8.28
C VAL A 23 3.40 4.87 -8.03
N ARG A 24 2.13 5.18 -7.81
CA ARG A 24 1.65 6.53 -7.48
C ARG A 24 0.50 6.51 -6.48
N PRO A 25 0.27 7.61 -5.73
CA PRO A 25 -0.89 7.72 -4.84
C PRO A 25 -2.20 7.41 -5.58
N GLY A 26 -3.03 6.58 -4.95
CA GLY A 26 -4.29 6.10 -5.53
C GLY A 26 -4.22 4.71 -6.14
N ASN A 27 -3.07 4.27 -6.65
CA ASN A 27 -2.95 2.97 -7.29
C ASN A 27 -2.75 1.84 -6.27
N CYS A 28 -3.17 0.63 -6.64
CA CYS A 28 -3.03 -0.59 -5.82
C CYS A 28 -2.22 -1.65 -6.58
N LEU A 29 -1.12 -2.10 -6.00
CA LEU A 29 -0.18 -3.04 -6.60
C LEU A 29 0.25 -4.10 -5.59
N PRO A 30 0.68 -5.29 -6.03
CA PRO A 30 1.37 -6.24 -5.18
C PRO A 30 2.64 -5.63 -4.55
N LEU A 31 2.93 -5.97 -3.30
CA LEU A 31 4.12 -5.47 -2.59
C LEU A 31 5.44 -5.79 -3.31
N SER A 32 5.48 -6.85 -4.13
CA SER A 32 6.65 -7.19 -4.96
C SER A 32 7.04 -6.07 -5.93
N GLU A 33 6.05 -5.37 -6.49
CA GLU A 33 6.23 -4.34 -7.52
C GLU A 33 6.53 -2.95 -6.91
N ILE A 34 6.34 -2.78 -5.59
CA ILE A 34 6.53 -1.49 -4.93
C ILE A 34 8.00 -1.32 -4.51
N PRO A 35 8.66 -0.19 -4.81
CA PRO A 35 10.02 0.10 -4.36
C PRO A 35 10.12 0.17 -2.84
N VAL A 36 11.24 -0.34 -2.30
CA VAL A 36 11.57 -0.19 -0.87
C VAL A 36 11.71 1.30 -0.54
N GLY A 37 11.27 1.69 0.65
CA GLY A 37 11.20 3.07 1.13
C GLY A 37 9.86 3.75 0.89
N THR A 38 9.01 3.20 0.02
CA THR A 38 7.70 3.79 -0.33
C THR A 38 6.73 3.72 0.85
N MET A 39 5.94 4.78 1.01
CA MET A 39 4.82 4.82 1.95
C MET A 39 3.59 4.14 1.34
N VAL A 40 3.02 3.17 2.06
CA VAL A 40 1.87 2.37 1.64
C VAL A 40 0.77 2.41 2.71
N HIS A 41 -0.47 2.17 2.30
CA HIS A 41 -1.63 2.07 3.19
C HIS A 41 -2.56 0.96 2.70
N ASN A 42 -3.57 0.61 3.50
CA ASN A 42 -4.57 -0.43 3.17
C ASN A 42 -3.94 -1.79 2.81
N VAL A 43 -2.99 -2.24 3.63
CA VAL A 43 -2.20 -3.44 3.37
C VAL A 43 -2.97 -4.69 3.76
N GLU A 44 -2.85 -5.71 2.92
CA GLU A 44 -3.38 -7.05 3.12
C GLU A 44 -2.41 -7.94 3.92
N LEU A 45 -2.92 -8.66 4.93
CA LEU A 45 -2.08 -9.58 5.73
C LEU A 45 -1.83 -10.91 5.01
N HIS A 46 -2.80 -11.35 4.22
CA HIS A 46 -2.72 -12.59 3.43
C HIS A 46 -3.30 -12.34 2.04
N ALA A 47 -2.54 -12.71 1.00
CA ALA A 47 -2.93 -12.52 -0.40
C ALA A 47 -4.40 -12.89 -0.68
N GLY A 48 -5.18 -11.95 -1.20
CA GLY A 48 -6.61 -12.08 -1.54
C GLY A 48 -7.63 -11.92 -0.40
N LYS A 49 -7.24 -11.62 0.84
CA LYS A 49 -8.12 -11.33 1.99
C LYS A 49 -8.54 -9.86 2.12
N GLY A 50 -8.07 -8.98 1.26
CA GLY A 50 -8.32 -7.54 1.28
C GLY A 50 -7.45 -6.79 2.29
N GLY A 51 -7.48 -5.46 2.19
CA GLY A 51 -6.77 -4.58 3.10
C GLY A 51 -7.30 -4.67 4.53
N GLN A 52 -6.40 -4.98 5.48
CA GLN A 52 -6.70 -5.16 6.90
C GLN A 52 -5.89 -4.18 7.76
N LEU A 53 -4.66 -3.87 7.36
CA LEU A 53 -3.74 -3.01 8.09
C LEU A 53 -3.72 -1.60 7.50
N VAL A 54 -3.39 -0.61 8.34
CA VAL A 54 -3.13 0.78 7.92
C VAL A 54 -4.31 1.39 7.15
N ARG A 55 -5.52 1.27 7.71
CA ARG A 55 -6.78 1.76 7.10
C ARG A 55 -7.33 3.06 7.70
N ALA A 56 -6.90 3.40 8.90
CA ALA A 56 -7.37 4.59 9.58
C ALA A 56 -6.81 5.86 8.93
N ALA A 57 -7.50 6.98 9.13
CA ALA A 57 -7.11 8.27 8.56
C ALA A 57 -5.71 8.69 9.04
N GLY A 58 -4.90 9.22 8.11
CA GLY A 58 -3.55 9.71 8.40
C GLY A 58 -2.49 8.65 8.65
N ASN A 59 -2.85 7.35 8.61
CA ASN A 59 -1.89 6.28 8.83
C ASN A 59 -1.21 5.85 7.53
N GLY A 60 0.10 5.60 7.63
CA GLY A 60 0.92 5.01 6.58
C GLY A 60 1.91 4.02 7.17
N ALA A 61 2.24 2.97 6.42
CA ALA A 61 3.36 2.08 6.73
C ALA A 61 4.46 2.29 5.69
N GLN A 62 5.71 2.08 6.10
CA GLN A 62 6.85 2.15 5.19
C GLN A 62 7.27 0.75 4.77
N LEU A 63 7.49 0.54 3.48
CA LEU A 63 8.09 -0.70 2.98
C LEU A 63 9.59 -0.70 3.25
N MET A 64 10.05 -1.57 4.14
CA MET A 64 11.43 -1.57 4.65
C MET A 64 12.32 -2.56 3.91
N ALA A 65 11.77 -3.73 3.57
CA ALA A 65 12.50 -4.78 2.87
C ALA A 65 11.55 -5.65 2.05
N LYS A 66 12.10 -6.29 1.01
CA LYS A 66 11.46 -7.33 0.21
C LYS A 66 12.42 -8.50 0.11
N GLU A 67 12.12 -9.61 0.79
CA GLU A 67 13.00 -10.77 0.90
C GLU A 67 12.25 -12.04 0.54
N GLY A 68 12.66 -12.65 -0.59
CA GLY A 68 12.01 -13.86 -1.10
C GLY A 68 10.51 -13.67 -1.32
N LYS A 69 9.70 -14.34 -0.48
CA LYS A 69 8.23 -14.29 -0.55
C LYS A 69 7.60 -13.30 0.42
N TYR A 70 8.40 -12.63 1.25
CA TYR A 70 7.92 -11.76 2.32
C TYR A 70 8.36 -10.32 2.09
N ALA A 71 7.54 -9.39 2.58
CA ALA A 71 7.84 -7.97 2.62
C ALA A 71 7.73 -7.52 4.07
N THR A 72 8.70 -6.75 4.53
CA THR A 72 8.72 -6.20 5.88
C THR A 72 8.25 -4.75 5.82
N LEU A 73 7.23 -4.44 6.62
CA LEU A 73 6.63 -3.14 6.77
C LEU A 73 6.93 -2.59 8.16
N ARG A 74 7.27 -1.30 8.22
CA ARG A 74 7.20 -0.54 9.45
C ARG A 74 5.79 -0.01 9.63
N LEU A 75 5.06 -0.57 10.57
CA LEU A 75 3.69 -0.18 10.88
C LEU A 75 3.63 1.18 11.61
N PRO A 76 2.48 1.88 11.60
CA PRO A 76 2.29 3.12 12.36
C PRO A 76 2.58 2.99 13.87
N SER A 77 2.42 1.78 14.43
CA SER A 77 2.76 1.47 15.82
C SER A 77 4.27 1.49 16.11
N GLY A 78 5.10 1.54 15.07
CA GLY A 78 6.55 1.33 15.14
C GLY A 78 6.98 -0.13 15.06
N GLU A 79 6.03 -1.07 15.08
CA GLU A 79 6.30 -2.50 14.89
C GLU A 79 6.80 -2.77 13.46
N MET A 80 7.79 -3.65 13.35
CA MET A 80 8.33 -4.14 12.09
C MET A 80 7.77 -5.53 11.84
N ARG A 81 7.05 -5.72 10.73
CA ARG A 81 6.38 -6.97 10.43
C ARG A 81 6.33 -7.27 8.95
#